data_AF-A0A0F9TKA6-F1
#
_entry.id   AF-A0A0F9TKA6-F1
#
_cell.length_a   1.000
_cell.length_b   1.000
_cell.length_c   1.000
_cell.angle_alpha   90.00
_cell.angle_beta   90.00
_cell.angle_gamma   90.00
#
_symmetry.space_group_name_H-M   'P 1'
#
loop_
_entity.id
_entity.type
_entity.pdbx_description
1 polymer ?
#
loop_
_entity_poly.entity_id
_entity_poly.type
_entity_poly.pdbx_seq_one_letter_code
_entity_poly.pdbx_strand_id
1 'polypeptide(L)'
;MSDKMRTFDSGATRNVDDEKIDYEGFLSPWVIRRYGNYMHSHRIQADGKVRDSDNWQRGLPPDVYIKSLLRHALDAWSIRRGLRTFDTKDGHEVDIEEALCGIIFNASGYLHEHLKAKEEQKNADITVMKAIDKTLNDFTGGLQ
;
A
#
# COMPACT_ATOMS: atom_id res chain seq x y z
N MET A 1 -16.08 -14.03 -22.58
CA MET A 1 -16.06 -12.57 -22.37
C MET A 1 -17.33 -12.01 -22.97
N SER A 2 -18.09 -11.24 -22.20
CA SER A 2 -19.37 -10.67 -22.63
C SER A 2 -19.11 -9.37 -23.39
N ASP A 3 -19.32 -9.37 -24.71
CA ASP A 3 -19.21 -8.21 -25.64
C ASP A 3 -20.33 -7.16 -25.42
N LYS A 4 -20.67 -6.86 -24.16
CA LYS A 4 -21.67 -5.84 -23.86
C LYS A 4 -21.00 -4.47 -23.88
N MET A 5 -21.62 -3.54 -24.62
CA MET A 5 -21.19 -2.16 -24.75
C MET A 5 -22.24 -1.23 -24.13
N ARG A 6 -21.77 -0.20 -23.42
CA ARG A 6 -22.57 0.96 -23.05
C ARG A 6 -22.50 1.98 -24.18
N THR A 7 -23.64 2.61 -24.46
CA THR A 7 -23.74 3.73 -25.39
C THR A 7 -24.20 4.95 -24.62
N PHE A 8 -23.56 6.08 -24.85
CA PHE A 8 -23.89 7.35 -24.23
C PHE A 8 -24.64 8.25 -25.21
N ASP A 9 -25.38 9.24 -24.72
CA ASP A 9 -26.16 10.18 -25.55
C ASP A 9 -25.28 10.95 -26.56
N SER A 10 -23.98 11.06 -26.30
CA SER A 10 -22.99 11.65 -27.21
C SER A 10 -22.62 10.75 -28.40
N GLY A 11 -23.12 9.52 -28.46
CA GLY A 11 -22.71 8.49 -29.42
C GLY A 11 -21.41 7.77 -29.04
N ALA A 12 -20.78 8.12 -27.92
CA ALA A 12 -19.63 7.38 -27.40
C ALA A 12 -20.05 5.96 -26.97
N THR A 13 -19.14 5.00 -27.12
CA THR A 13 -19.35 3.62 -26.65
C THR A 13 -18.19 3.16 -25.77
N ARG A 14 -18.47 2.28 -24.80
CA ARG A 14 -17.43 1.71 -23.92
C ARG A 14 -17.87 0.35 -23.39
N ASN A 15 -16.92 -0.58 -23.21
CA ASN A 15 -17.24 -1.89 -22.61
C ASN A 15 -17.94 -1.70 -21.25
N VAL A 16 -18.86 -2.61 -20.95
CA VAL A 16 -19.43 -2.73 -19.60
C VAL A 16 -18.29 -2.90 -18.59
N ASP A 17 -18.50 -2.34 -17.40
CA ASP A 17 -17.52 -2.19 -16.33
C ASP A 17 -17.86 -3.02 -15.08
N ASP A 18 -18.79 -3.96 -15.20
CA ASP A 18 -19.22 -4.87 -14.12
C ASP A 18 -18.09 -5.73 -13.54
N GLU A 19 -17.10 -6.10 -14.35
CA GLU A 19 -15.90 -6.83 -13.91
C GLU A 19 -14.70 -5.92 -13.63
N LYS A 20 -14.82 -4.60 -13.83
CA LYS A 20 -13.70 -3.67 -13.64
C LYS A 20 -13.65 -3.20 -12.19
N ILE A 21 -12.43 -3.07 -11.68
CA ILE A 21 -12.20 -2.52 -10.34
C ILE A 21 -12.51 -1.03 -10.35
N ASP A 22 -13.50 -0.61 -9.56
CA ASP A 22 -13.87 0.79 -9.38
C ASP A 22 -13.12 1.41 -8.19
N TYR A 23 -11.87 1.77 -8.42
CA TYR A 23 -11.04 2.40 -7.39
C TYR A 23 -11.62 3.71 -6.85
N GLU A 24 -12.38 4.45 -7.67
CA GLU A 24 -13.01 5.71 -7.23
C GLU A 24 -14.18 5.44 -6.28
N GLY A 25 -15.01 4.44 -6.59
CA GLY A 25 -16.08 3.98 -5.69
C GLY A 25 -15.58 3.33 -4.39
N PHE A 26 -14.37 2.76 -4.37
CA PHE A 26 -13.79 2.12 -3.19
C PHE A 26 -13.02 3.07 -2.26
N LEU A 27 -12.68 4.27 -2.74
CA LEU A 27 -11.83 5.20 -2.01
C LEU A 27 -12.51 6.55 -1.79
N SER A 28 -12.44 7.05 -0.55
CA SER A 28 -12.96 8.38 -0.24
C SER A 28 -11.94 9.47 -0.59
N PRO A 29 -12.28 10.48 -1.43
CA PRO A 29 -11.38 11.59 -1.73
C PRO A 29 -11.02 12.42 -0.49
N TRP A 30 -11.90 12.45 0.51
CA TRP A 30 -11.64 13.12 1.79
C TRP A 30 -10.56 12.39 2.59
N VAL A 31 -10.63 11.06 2.64
CA VAL A 31 -9.63 10.22 3.31
C VAL A 31 -8.29 10.33 2.60
N ILE A 32 -8.25 10.26 1.27
CA ILE A 32 -7.02 10.42 0.48
C ILE A 32 -6.37 11.77 0.78
N ARG A 33 -7.15 12.86 0.79
CA ARG A 33 -6.63 14.21 1.07
C ARG A 33 -6.05 14.31 2.48
N ARG A 34 -6.77 13.83 3.50
CA ARG A 34 -6.31 13.88 4.90
C ARG A 34 -5.05 13.04 5.11
N TYR A 35 -5.01 11.85 4.52
CA TYR A 35 -3.85 10.97 4.57
C TYR A 35 -2.65 11.57 3.82
N GLY A 36 -2.85 12.21 2.67
CA GLY A 36 -1.80 12.95 1.96
C GLY A 36 -1.19 14.06 2.82
N ASN A 37 -2.01 14.84 3.53
CA ASN A 37 -1.53 15.88 4.45
C ASN A 37 -0.73 15.27 5.62
N TYR A 38 -1.19 14.16 6.19
CA TYR A 38 -0.45 13.41 7.21
C TYR A 38 0.92 12.96 6.67
N MET A 39 0.96 12.35 5.49
CA MET A 39 2.21 11.89 4.88
C MET A 39 3.17 13.06 4.58
N HIS A 40 2.63 14.22 4.19
CA HIS A 40 3.41 15.42 3.95
C HIS A 40 4.03 16.01 5.23
N SER A 41 3.34 15.97 6.37
CA SER A 41 3.95 16.40 7.64
C SER A 41 5.05 15.42 8.07
N HIS A 42 4.84 14.12 7.86
CA HIS A 42 5.76 13.06 8.32
C HIS A 42 7.02 12.86 7.45
N ARG A 43 7.07 13.46 6.26
CA ARG A 43 8.31 13.49 5.45
C ARG A 43 9.29 14.58 5.87
N ILE A 44 8.87 15.53 6.70
CA ILE A 44 9.72 16.60 7.24
C ILE A 44 10.44 16.07 8.49
N GLN A 45 11.76 16.11 8.48
CA GLN A 45 12.61 15.62 9.56
C GLN A 45 12.81 16.68 10.64
N ALA A 46 13.31 16.25 11.81
CA ALA A 46 13.60 17.15 12.92
C ALA A 46 14.67 18.21 12.59
N ASP A 47 15.55 17.93 11.62
CA ASP A 47 16.54 18.87 11.09
C ASP A 47 16.00 19.74 9.94
N GLY A 48 14.69 19.68 9.68
CA GLY A 48 14.00 20.42 8.62
C GLY A 48 14.19 19.83 7.22
N LYS A 49 14.99 18.77 7.05
CA LYS A 49 15.13 18.12 5.74
C LYS A 49 13.85 17.42 5.34
N VAL A 50 13.59 17.41 4.05
CA VAL A 50 12.38 16.81 3.47
C VAL A 50 12.77 15.54 2.73
N ARG A 51 12.23 14.41 3.16
CA ARG A 51 12.37 13.14 2.46
C ARG A 51 11.46 13.10 1.23
N ASP A 52 11.86 12.34 0.22
CA ASP A 52 10.97 12.04 -0.91
C ASP A 52 9.69 11.37 -0.41
N SER A 53 8.58 11.66 -1.07
CA SER A 53 7.23 11.24 -0.63
C SER A 53 7.05 9.72 -0.61
N ASP A 54 7.82 8.99 -1.40
CA ASP A 54 7.82 7.54 -1.52
C ASP A 54 8.92 6.87 -0.68
N ASN A 55 9.68 7.61 0.12
CA ASN A 55 10.78 7.05 0.93
C ASN A 55 10.32 5.87 1.82
N TRP A 56 9.05 5.84 2.24
CA TRP A 56 8.49 4.74 3.03
C TRP A 56 8.40 3.41 2.26
N GLN A 57 8.35 3.43 0.93
CA GLN A 57 8.36 2.23 0.06
C GLN A 57 9.73 1.53 0.02
N ARG A 58 10.76 2.15 0.61
CA ARG A 58 12.04 1.48 0.87
C ARG A 58 11.92 0.39 1.93
N GLY A 59 10.82 0.37 2.67
CA GLY A 59 10.48 -0.67 3.64
C GLY A 59 11.00 -0.40 5.05
N LEU A 60 10.33 -1.03 6.01
CA LEU A 60 10.75 -1.19 7.40
C LEU A 60 10.60 -2.67 7.77
N PRO A 61 11.29 -3.17 8.82
CA PRO A 61 11.04 -4.49 9.34
C PRO A 61 9.56 -4.70 9.71
N PRO A 62 8.95 -5.87 9.42
CA PRO A 62 7.55 -6.16 9.75
C PRO A 62 7.12 -5.84 11.18
N ASP A 63 7.98 -6.12 12.16
CA ASP A 63 7.68 -5.90 13.57
C ASP A 63 7.57 -4.40 13.92
N VAL A 64 8.29 -3.53 13.20
CA VAL A 64 8.19 -2.07 13.35
C VAL A 64 6.80 -1.60 12.95
N TYR A 65 6.28 -2.07 11.81
CA TYR A 65 4.92 -1.75 11.37
C TYR A 65 3.88 -2.22 12.38
N ILE A 66 3.94 -3.47 12.84
CA ILE A 66 2.95 -4.03 13.77
C ILE A 66 2.96 -3.32 15.12
N LYS A 67 4.14 -3.04 15.69
CA LYS A 67 4.25 -2.29 16.96
C LYS A 67 3.67 -0.88 16.83
N SER A 68 3.91 -0.22 15.70
CA SER A 68 3.41 1.13 15.44
C SER A 68 1.90 1.15 15.18
N LEU A 69 1.40 0.21 14.37
CA LEU A 69 -0.03 -0.01 14.13
C LEU A 69 -0.79 -0.16 15.44
N LEU A 70 -0.29 -0.98 16.38
CA LEU A 70 -0.93 -1.22 17.66
C LEU A 70 -1.01 0.04 18.54
N ARG A 71 0.01 0.92 18.51
CA ARG A 71 -0.03 2.18 19.25
C ARG A 71 -1.14 3.09 18.72
N HIS A 72 -1.17 3.33 17.41
CA HIS A 72 -2.20 4.17 16.81
C HIS A 72 -3.62 3.57 16.94
N ALA A 73 -3.74 2.23 16.92
CA ALA A 73 -5.01 1.56 17.20
C ALA A 73 -5.49 1.79 18.65
N LEU A 74 -4.57 1.76 19.62
CA LEU A 74 -4.87 2.07 21.01
C LEU A 74 -5.25 3.55 21.18
N ASP A 75 -4.58 4.46 20.48
CA ASP A 75 -4.93 5.89 20.47
C ASP A 75 -6.34 6.09 19.94
N ALA A 76 -6.65 5.54 18.75
CA ALA A 76 -7.97 5.66 18.15
C ALA A 76 -9.08 5.07 19.04
N TRP A 77 -8.83 3.93 19.68
CA TRP A 77 -9.78 3.33 20.63
C TRP A 77 -9.97 4.23 21.86
N SER A 78 -8.89 4.72 22.47
CA SER A 78 -8.94 5.58 23.65
C SER A 78 -9.70 6.88 23.36
N ILE A 79 -9.39 7.54 22.24
CA ILE A 79 -10.08 8.76 21.78
C ILE A 79 -11.57 8.49 21.57
N ARG A 80 -11.95 7.37 20.97
CA ARG A 80 -13.35 7.00 20.79
C ARG A 80 -14.11 6.80 22.11
N ARG A 81 -13.40 6.50 23.20
CA ARG A 81 -13.93 6.40 24.57
C ARG A 81 -13.92 7.74 25.33
N GLY A 82 -13.49 8.84 24.70
CA GLY A 82 -13.43 10.16 25.30
C GLY A 82 -12.15 10.40 26.12
N LEU A 83 -11.13 9.55 25.97
CA LEU A 83 -9.82 9.73 26.60
C LEU A 83 -8.92 10.55 25.68
N ARG A 84 -8.10 11.41 26.26
CA ARG A 84 -7.06 12.16 25.53
C ARG A 84 -5.80 11.30 25.46
N THR A 85 -5.15 11.28 24.31
CA THR A 85 -3.88 10.59 24.08
C THR A 85 -2.83 11.56 23.57
N PHE A 86 -1.57 11.27 23.81
CA PHE A 86 -0.47 12.20 23.52
C PHE A 86 0.70 11.44 22.92
N ASP A 87 1.34 12.03 21.91
CA ASP A 87 2.52 11.42 21.29
C ASP A 87 3.69 11.43 22.27
N THR A 88 4.36 10.29 22.39
CA THR A 88 5.45 10.11 23.37
C THR A 88 6.74 10.87 23.03
N LYS A 89 6.90 11.33 21.80
CA LYS A 89 8.12 11.96 21.29
C LYS A 89 8.16 13.47 21.56
N ASP A 90 7.05 14.16 21.33
CA ASP A 90 6.96 15.62 21.46
C ASP A 90 5.79 16.11 22.33
N GLY A 91 4.95 15.19 22.82
CA GLY A 91 3.88 15.47 23.78
C GLY A 91 2.64 16.14 23.18
N HIS A 92 2.53 16.26 21.85
CA HIS A 92 1.31 16.83 21.25
C HIS A 92 0.11 15.89 21.45
N GLU A 93 -1.09 16.45 21.51
CA GLU A 93 -2.32 15.67 21.63
C GLU A 93 -2.63 15.00 20.28
N VAL A 94 -2.82 13.68 20.30
CA VAL A 94 -3.14 12.90 19.10
C VAL A 94 -4.65 12.96 18.88
N ASP A 95 -5.06 13.44 17.70
CA ASP A 95 -6.46 13.43 17.30
C ASP A 95 -6.86 12.13 16.59
N ILE A 96 -8.17 11.93 16.40
CA ILE A 96 -8.70 10.72 15.77
C ILE A 96 -8.25 10.56 14.31
N GLU A 97 -8.05 11.65 13.57
CA GLU A 97 -7.65 11.61 12.17
C GLU A 97 -6.18 11.20 12.05
N GLU A 98 -5.33 11.70 12.93
CA GLU A 98 -3.92 11.32 13.04
C GLU A 98 -3.76 9.85 13.41
N ALA A 99 -4.47 9.38 14.44
CA ALA A 99 -4.46 7.98 14.83
C ALA A 99 -4.89 7.07 13.66
N LEU A 100 -5.98 7.42 12.96
CA LEU A 100 -6.44 6.66 11.79
C LEU A 100 -5.45 6.72 10.62
N CYS A 101 -4.82 7.86 10.35
CA CYS A 101 -3.78 7.98 9.33
C CYS A 101 -2.55 7.14 9.68
N GLY A 102 -2.14 7.11 10.94
CA GLY A 102 -1.08 6.24 11.44
C GLY A 102 -1.40 4.75 11.24
N ILE A 103 -2.65 4.35 11.45
CA ILE A 103 -3.12 2.98 11.15
C ILE A 103 -3.00 2.69 9.65
N ILE A 104 -3.53 3.57 8.80
CA ILE A 104 -3.47 3.43 7.33
C ILE A 104 -2.02 3.30 6.86
N PHE A 105 -1.11 4.14 7.38
CA PHE A 105 0.30 4.11 7.04
C PHE A 105 0.95 2.77 7.36
N ASN A 106 0.78 2.27 8.59
CA ASN A 106 1.44 1.05 9.00
C ASN A 106 0.83 -0.19 8.32
N ALA A 107 -0.49 -0.22 8.10
CA ALA A 107 -1.14 -1.29 7.35
C ALA A 107 -0.69 -1.31 5.88
N SER A 108 -0.64 -0.14 5.24
CA SER A 108 -0.19 0.00 3.84
C SER A 108 1.29 -0.36 3.69
N GLY A 109 2.14 0.08 4.62
CA GLY A 109 3.57 -0.25 4.64
C GLY A 109 3.82 -1.75 4.81
N TYR A 110 3.13 -2.39 5.74
CA TYR A 110 3.25 -3.84 5.92
C TYR A 110 2.74 -4.62 4.70
N LEU A 111 1.60 -4.22 4.14
CA LEU A 111 1.05 -4.84 2.92
C LEU A 111 2.00 -4.66 1.73
N HIS A 112 2.61 -3.48 1.58
CA HIS A 112 3.58 -3.20 0.53
C HIS A 112 4.76 -4.17 0.59
N GLU A 113 5.38 -4.33 1.76
CA GLU A 113 6.50 -5.27 1.93
C GLU A 113 6.09 -6.73 1.69
N HIS A 114 4.89 -7.12 2.13
CA HIS A 114 4.36 -8.47 1.89
C HIS A 114 4.16 -8.75 0.40
N LEU A 115 3.53 -7.82 -0.34
CA LEU A 115 3.28 -7.97 -1.77
C LEU A 115 4.58 -7.94 -2.58
N LYS A 116 5.52 -7.07 -2.19
CA LYS A 116 6.85 -7.00 -2.80
C LYS A 116 7.61 -8.31 -2.66
N ALA A 117 7.69 -8.86 -1.44
CA ALA A 117 8.34 -10.15 -1.19
C ALA A 117 7.71 -11.29 -2.02
N LYS A 118 6.38 -11.28 -2.16
CA LYS A 118 5.65 -12.26 -2.98
C LYS A 118 6.00 -12.16 -4.47
N GLU A 119 6.10 -10.94 -5.01
CA GLU A 119 6.51 -10.76 -6.41
C GLU A 119 7.99 -11.10 -6.64
N GLU A 120 8.87 -10.79 -5.69
CA GLU A 120 10.28 -11.19 -5.74
C GLU A 120 10.45 -12.71 -5.76
N GLN A 121 9.72 -13.42 -4.90
CA GLN A 121 9.71 -14.89 -4.88
C GLN A 121 9.21 -15.46 -6.21
N LYS A 122 8.08 -14.96 -6.71
CA LYS A 122 7.51 -15.39 -8.00
C LYS A 122 8.50 -15.16 -9.16
N ASN A 123 9.21 -14.05 -9.16
CA ASN A 123 10.23 -13.76 -10.18
C ASN A 123 11.44 -14.70 -10.07
N ALA A 124 11.86 -15.06 -8.85
CA ALA A 124 12.90 -16.04 -8.63
C ALA A 124 12.48 -17.42 -9.16
N ASP A 125 11.25 -17.86 -8.86
CA ASP A 125 10.70 -19.14 -9.34
C ASP A 125 10.66 -19.19 -10.88
N ILE A 126 10.17 -18.12 -11.52
CA ILE A 126 10.17 -18.00 -13.00
C ILE A 126 11.58 -18.09 -13.57
N THR A 127 12.56 -17.45 -12.92
CA THR A 127 13.96 -17.47 -13.36
C THR A 127 14.54 -18.88 -13.27
N VAL A 128 14.26 -19.61 -12.18
CA VAL A 128 14.67 -21.00 -12.00
C VAL A 128 14.04 -21.90 -13.06
N MET A 129 12.74 -21.77 -13.32
CA MET A 129 12.04 -22.53 -14.36
C MET A 129 12.67 -22.33 -15.75
N LYS A 130 12.94 -21.06 -16.13
CA LYS A 130 13.59 -20.75 -17.41
C LYS A 130 15.00 -21.36 -17.51
N ALA A 131 15.74 -21.40 -16.41
CA ALA A 131 17.07 -22.01 -16.38
C ALA A 131 16.99 -23.53 -16.58
N ILE A 132 16.04 -24.19 -15.90
CA ILE A 132 15.78 -25.64 -16.05
C ILE A 132 15.39 -25.96 -17.49
N ASP A 133 14.44 -25.22 -18.09
CA ASP A 133 14.01 -25.43 -19.47
C ASP A 133 15.17 -25.30 -20.45
N LYS A 134 16.03 -24.29 -20.26
CA LYS A 134 17.24 -24.12 -21.08
C LYS A 134 18.17 -25.32 -20.94
N THR A 135 18.48 -25.75 -19.72
CA THR A 135 19.38 -26.89 -19.47
C THR A 135 18.82 -28.19 -20.06
N LEU A 136 17.52 -28.43 -19.95
CA LEU A 136 16.86 -29.58 -20.57
C LEU A 136 16.95 -29.54 -22.09
N ASN A 137 16.66 -28.39 -22.70
CA ASN A 137 16.76 -28.20 -24.15
C ASN A 137 18.20 -28.41 -24.65
N ASP A 138 19.20 -27.86 -23.95
CA ASP A 138 20.62 -28.03 -24.27
C ASP A 138 21.05 -29.51 -24.14
N PHE A 139 20.49 -30.26 -23.19
CA PHE A 139 20.77 -31.69 -23.02
C PHE A 139 20.08 -32.56 -24.09
N THR A 140 18.84 -32.25 -24.47
CA THR A 140 18.08 -33.02 -25.47
C THR A 140 18.44 -32.64 -26.92
N GLY A 141 18.95 -31.43 -27.16
CA GLY A 141 19.36 -30.94 -28.48
C GLY A 141 20.70 -31.47 -28.99
N GLY A 142 21.48 -32.14 -28.14
CA GLY A 142 22.77 -32.75 -28.49
C GLY A 142 22.73 -34.25 -28.87
N LEU A 143 21.53 -34.82 -29.04
CA LEU A 143 21.31 -36.24 -29.37
C LEU A 143 20.83 -36.48 -30.82
N GLN A 144 21.08 -35.54 -31.73
CA GLN A 144 20.93 -35.74 -33.18
C GLN A 144 22.28 -35.98 -33.86
#